data_AF-A0A163E9H6-F1
#
_entry.id   AF-A0A163E9H6-F1
#
_cell.length_a   1.000
_cell.length_b   1.000
_cell.length_c   1.000
_cell.angle_alpha   90.00
_cell.angle_beta   90.00
_cell.angle_gamma   90.00
#
_symmetry.space_group_name_H-M   'P 1'
#
loop_
_entity.id
_entity.type
_entity.pdbx_description
1 polymer ?
#
loop_
_entity_poly.entity_id
_entity_poly.type
_entity_poly.pdbx_seq_one_letter_code
_entity_poly.pdbx_strand_id
1 'polypeptide(L)'
;MPEAVASELLAMKPSTLRCMRRERRLRPGIDWIYSTGGKHSSVLYNVPSIIELLVQRTIEATQKEDAQREARLKNKQEKVETYEEGEA
;
A
#
# COMPACT_ATOMS: atom_id res chain seq x y z
N MET A 1 9.13 11.43 14.39
CA MET A 1 10.42 10.75 14.62
C MET A 1 11.40 11.04 13.50
N PRO A 2 12.71 11.21 13.77
CA PRO A 2 13.74 11.36 12.73
C PRO A 2 13.81 10.15 11.80
N GLU A 3 14.36 10.36 10.60
CA GLU A 3 14.35 9.36 9.52
C GLU A 3 15.00 8.02 9.89
N ALA A 4 16.18 8.04 10.53
CA ALA A 4 16.89 6.81 10.91
C ALA A 4 16.03 5.93 11.84
N VAL A 5 15.48 6.54 12.90
CA VAL A 5 14.61 5.86 13.88
C VAL A 5 13.32 5.37 13.22
N ALA A 6 12.69 6.20 12.40
CA ALA A 6 11.47 5.80 11.70
C ALA A 6 11.71 4.61 10.75
N SER A 7 12.85 4.61 10.05
CA SER A 7 13.21 3.53 9.12
C SER A 7 13.47 2.21 9.85
N GLU A 8 14.09 2.27 11.03
CA GLU A 8 14.33 1.10 11.88
C GLU A 8 13.01 0.51 12.41
N LEU A 9 12.14 1.35 12.97
CA LEU A 9 10.83 0.91 13.49
C LEU A 9 9.91 0.35 12.40
N LEU A 10 9.98 0.91 11.20
CA LEU A 10 9.21 0.44 10.05
C LEU A 10 9.89 -0.73 9.30
N ALA A 11 11.04 -1.21 9.80
CA ALA A 11 11.84 -2.26 9.17
C ALA A 11 12.10 -2.02 7.67
N MET A 12 12.39 -0.78 7.28
CA MET A 12 12.64 -0.39 5.89
C MET A 12 13.88 0.48 5.75
N LYS A 13 14.47 0.52 4.55
CA LYS A 13 15.62 1.39 4.29
C LYS A 13 15.20 2.87 4.36
N PRO A 14 16.05 3.78 4.88
CA PRO A 14 15.81 5.23 4.82
C PRO A 14 15.53 5.73 3.39
N SER A 15 16.20 5.17 2.39
CA SER A 15 15.97 5.49 0.97
C SER A 15 14.54 5.15 0.52
N THR A 16 14.00 4.02 0.96
CA THR A 16 12.60 3.63 0.70
C THR A 16 11.64 4.66 1.27
N LEU A 17 11.85 5.08 2.51
CA LEU A 17 11.00 6.07 3.18
C LEU A 17 11.05 7.44 2.45
N ARG A 18 12.24 7.87 2.00
CA ARG A 18 12.40 9.07 1.17
C ARG A 18 11.70 8.95 -0.19
N CYS A 19 11.79 7.79 -0.85
CA CYS A 19 11.10 7.54 -2.11
C CYS A 19 9.58 7.61 -1.93
N MET A 20 9.04 6.92 -0.91
CA MET A 20 7.61 6.97 -0.60
C MET A 20 7.12 8.41 -0.35
N ARG A 21 7.90 9.23 0.36
CA ARG A 21 7.59 10.65 0.55
C ARG A 21 7.60 11.41 -0.78
N ARG A 22 8.65 11.25 -1.59
CA ARG A 22 8.80 11.93 -2.90
C ARG A 22 7.69 11.57 -3.87
N GLU A 23 7.28 10.31 -3.87
CA GLU A 23 6.20 9.76 -4.69
C GLU A 23 4.80 10.08 -4.15
N ARG A 24 4.71 10.89 -3.08
CA ARG A 24 3.45 11.26 -2.40
C ARG A 24 2.63 10.06 -1.94
N ARG A 25 3.30 8.93 -1.68
CA ARG A 25 2.68 7.75 -1.06
C ARG A 25 2.46 7.96 0.44
N LEU A 26 3.11 8.96 1.04
CA LEU A 26 2.92 9.45 2.40
C LEU A 26 2.31 10.85 2.37
N ARG A 27 1.30 11.07 3.20
CA ARG A 27 0.52 12.30 3.29
C ARG A 27 1.27 13.37 4.09
N PRO A 28 1.54 14.56 3.51
CA PRO A 28 2.14 15.66 4.24
C PRO A 28 1.20 16.13 5.35
N GLY A 29 1.74 16.49 6.51
CA GLY A 29 0.97 16.94 7.68
C GLY A 29 0.38 15.81 8.54
N ILE A 30 0.29 14.59 8.00
CA ILE A 30 -0.23 13.42 8.72
C ILE A 30 0.89 12.41 8.96
N ASP A 31 1.48 11.91 7.87
CA ASP A 31 2.48 10.84 7.90
C ASP A 31 3.89 11.42 8.08
N TRP A 32 4.09 12.69 7.71
CA TRP A 32 5.37 13.40 7.89
C TRP A 32 5.20 14.93 7.91
N ILE A 33 6.16 15.60 8.53
CA ILE A 33 6.27 17.07 8.59
C ILE A 33 7.73 17.54 8.44
N TYR A 34 7.91 18.80 8.05
CA TYR A 34 9.18 19.51 8.19
C TYR A 34 9.37 19.93 9.66
N SER A 35 10.51 19.55 10.26
CA SER A 35 10.82 19.81 11.68
C SER A 35 10.74 21.28 12.08
N THR A 36 11.14 22.20 11.20
CA THR A 36 11.10 23.65 11.46
C THR A 36 10.11 24.38 10.55
N GLY A 37 9.21 23.66 9.88
CA GLY A 37 8.21 24.23 8.96
C GLY A 37 8.76 24.70 7.60
N GLY A 38 10.09 24.76 7.43
CA GLY A 38 10.73 25.13 6.17
C GLY A 38 11.05 23.91 5.28
N LYS A 39 10.95 24.07 3.96
CA LYS A 39 11.22 23.00 2.97
C LYS A 39 12.63 22.39 3.05
N HIS A 40 13.59 23.15 3.58
CA HIS A 40 14.99 22.75 3.73
C HIS A 40 15.30 22.11 5.08
N SER A 41 14.32 22.00 5.98
CA SER A 41 14.52 21.40 7.29
C SER A 41 14.60 19.88 7.21
N SER A 42 15.09 19.27 8.30
CA SER A 42 14.93 17.83 8.49
C SER A 42 13.46 17.44 8.50
N VAL A 43 13.18 16.18 8.19
CA VAL A 43 11.82 15.64 8.14
C VAL A 43 11.59 14.72 9.34
N LEU A 44 10.42 14.87 9.94
CA LEU A 44 9.92 13.99 10.99
C LEU A 44 8.77 13.15 10.44
N TYR A 45 8.80 11.86 10.73
CA TYR A 45 7.79 10.89 10.33
C TYR A 45 6.89 10.50 11.50
N ASN A 46 5.61 10.30 11.24
CA ASN A 46 4.63 9.78 12.16
C ASN A 46 4.47 8.27 11.91
N VAL A 47 5.28 7.47 12.60
CA VAL A 47 5.34 6.01 12.40
C VAL A 47 3.98 5.33 12.58
N PRO A 48 3.19 5.59 13.64
CA PRO A 48 1.85 5.01 13.78
C PRO A 48 0.95 5.23 12.57
N SER A 49 0.84 6.47 12.06
CA SER A 49 0.01 6.76 10.89
C SER A 49 0.49 6.06 9.61
N ILE A 50 1.80 5.85 9.47
CA ILE A 50 2.38 5.12 8.34
C ILE A 50 2.02 3.63 8.45
N ILE A 51 2.06 3.05 9.66
CA ILE A 51 1.65 1.67 9.89
C ILE A 51 0.17 1.49 9.53
N GLU A 52 -0.72 2.37 10.00
CA GLU A 52 -2.14 2.34 9.66
C GLU A 52 -2.38 2.38 8.14
N LEU A 53 -1.67 3.27 7.44
CA LEU A 53 -1.74 3.38 5.99
C LEU A 53 -1.27 2.08 5.29
N LEU A 54 -0.20 1.46 5.78
CA LEU A 54 0.31 0.21 5.21
C LEU A 54 -0.65 -0.96 5.46
N VAL A 55 -1.29 -1.01 6.62
CA VAL A 55 -2.33 -2.00 6.94
C VAL A 55 -3.50 -1.85 5.98
N GLN A 56 -4.04 -0.64 5.82
CA GLN A 56 -5.15 -0.36 4.89
C GLN A 56 -4.82 -0.79 3.46
N ARG A 57 -3.64 -0.43 2.97
CA ARG A 57 -3.19 -0.84 1.61
C ARG A 57 -3.05 -2.34 1.46
N THR A 58 -2.58 -3.03 2.50
CA THR A 58 -2.48 -4.50 2.48
C THR A 58 -3.87 -5.11 2.36
N ILE A 59 -4.84 -4.64 3.14
CA ILE A 59 -6.22 -5.11 3.10
C ILE A 59 -6.83 -4.88 1.70
N GLU A 60 -6.68 -3.68 1.15
CA GLU A 60 -7.18 -3.35 -0.19
C GLU A 60 -6.55 -4.23 -1.28
N ALA A 61 -5.23 -4.48 -1.19
CA ALA A 61 -4.53 -5.35 -2.13
C ALA A 61 -5.04 -6.79 -2.06
N THR A 62 -5.19 -7.34 -0.86
CA THR A 62 -5.71 -8.70 -0.66
C THR A 62 -7.15 -8.83 -1.16
N GLN A 63 -8.03 -7.87 -0.84
CA GLN A 63 -9.41 -7.88 -1.33
C GLN A 63 -9.48 -7.83 -2.86
N LYS A 64 -8.61 -7.03 -3.49
CA LYS A 64 -8.53 -6.97 -4.95
C LYS A 64 -8.07 -8.29 -5.56
N GLU A 65 -7.08 -8.95 -4.95
CA GLU A 65 -6.60 -10.26 -5.40
C GLU A 65 -7.68 -11.34 -5.26
N ASP A 66 -8.42 -11.35 -4.15
CA ASP A 66 -9.50 -12.30 -3.93
C ASP A 66 -10.66 -12.08 -4.91
N ALA A 67 -11.07 -10.82 -5.15
CA ALA A 67 -12.07 -10.51 -6.16
C ALA A 67 -11.65 -10.94 -7.58
N GLN A 68 -10.36 -10.77 -7.92
CA GLN A 68 -9.82 -11.26 -9.19
C GLN A 68 -9.85 -12.79 -9.27
N ARG A 69 -9.57 -13.49 -8.17
CA ARG A 69 -9.64 -14.95 -8.10
C ARG A 69 -11.08 -15.43 -8.30
N GLU A 70 -12.05 -14.82 -7.64
CA GLU A 70 -13.47 -15.15 -7.80
C GLU A 70 -13.96 -14.92 -9.23
N ALA A 71 -13.63 -13.77 -9.83
CA ALA A 71 -13.99 -13.48 -11.22
C ALA A 71 -13.38 -14.51 -12.19
N ARG A 72 -12.14 -14.94 -11.95
CA ARG A 72 -11.50 -15.98 -12.77
C ARG A 72 -12.17 -17.34 -12.61
N LEU A 73 -12.63 -17.70 -11.40
CA LEU A 73 -13.35 -18.94 -11.14
C LEU A 73 -14.73 -18.93 -11.81
N LYS A 74 -15.48 -17.83 -11.71
CA LYS A 74 -16.77 -17.66 -12.40
C LYS A 74 -16.62 -17.78 -13.91
N ASN A 75 -15.65 -17.06 -14.49
CA ASN A 75 -15.34 -17.16 -15.93
C ASN A 75 -14.93 -18.59 -16.35
N LYS A 76 -14.34 -19.38 -15.45
CA LYS A 76 -14.00 -20.78 -15.73
C LYS A 76 -15.24 -21.68 -15.66
N GLN A 77 -16.13 -21.46 -14.69
CA GLN A 77 -17.40 -22.19 -14.57
C GLN A 77 -18.32 -21.93 -15.76
N GLU A 78 -18.53 -20.66 -16.11
CA GLU A 78 -19.34 -20.26 -17.28
C GLU A 78 -18.82 -20.90 -18.57
N LYS A 79 -17.49 -20.96 -18.74
CA LYS A 79 -16.89 -21.65 -19.90
C LYS A 79 -17.19 -23.14 -19.91
N VAL A 80 -17.11 -23.82 -18.77
CA VAL A 80 -17.43 -25.26 -18.67
C VAL A 80 -18.91 -25.51 -19.01
N GLU A 81 -19.83 -24.71 -18.47
CA GLU A 81 -21.26 -24.82 -18.76
C GLU A 81 -21.58 -24.63 -20.26
N THR A 82 -20.94 -23.66 -20.94
CA THR A 82 -21.14 -23.49 -22.40
C THR A 82 -20.61 -24.63 -23.27
N TYR A 83 -19.68 -25.47 -22.79
CA TYR A 83 -19.23 -26.63 -23.56
C TYR A 83 -20.17 -27.82 -23.43
N GLU A 84 -20.84 -28.00 -22.29
CA GLU A 84 -21.79 -29.12 -22.10
C GLU A 84 -23.13 -28.91 -22.80
N GLU A 85 -23.57 -27.65 -23.02
CA GLU A 85 -24.77 -27.36 -23.83
C GLU A 85 -24.58 -27.63 -25.35
N GLY A 86 -23.36 -27.83 -25.82
CA GLY A 86 -23.03 -28.07 -27.23
C GLY A 86 -22.85 -29.53 -27.65
N GLU A 87 -22.95 -30.48 -26.71
CA GLU A 87 -22.75 -31.93 -26.94
C GLU A 87 -24.04 -32.76 -26.74
N ALA A 88 -25.21 -32.22 -27.07
CA ALA A 88 -26.50 -32.93 -27.08
C ALA A 88 -27.08 -33.12 -28.49
#